data_AF-A0A2K3PJ65-F1
#
_entry.id   AF-A0A2K3PJ65-F1
#
_cell.length_a   1.000
_cell.length_b   1.000
_cell.length_c   1.000
_cell.angle_alpha   90.00
_cell.angle_beta   90.00
_cell.angle_gamma   90.00
#
_symmetry.space_group_name_H-M   'P 1'
#
loop_
_entity.id
_entity.type
_entity.pdbx_description
1 polymer ?
#
loop_
_entity_poly.entity_id
_entity_poly.type
_entity_poly.pdbx_seq_one_letter_code
_entity_poly.pdbx_strand_id
1 'polypeptide(L)'
;RGSPNIEMDEHTFLVNRERAVDYLNSLEKVYVNDQFLNWDPEHRIKVRIVSARAYHSLFMHNMCIRPTPEELEEFGTPDFTIYNAGQFPCNRYTHYMTSSTSIDVNLTRKEMIILGTQYAGEMKKGLFSLMHYLMPKRNILSLHSGCNMGKNGDVALFFGLSGTGKTTLSTDHNRYLIGDDEHCWSENGVSNIEGGCYAKCVDLSKDKEPDIWNAIKFGTVLENVVFDEHTRDVDFSDKSVTENTRAAYPIEYIPNARIPCVAPHAKNVILLACDAFGVLPPVSKLSLAQTMYHFISGYTALVAGTEDGIKEPQATFSACFGAAFIMMHPTKYAAMLAEKMQKHGATGWLVNTGWSGGSYGSGNRIKLAYTRKIIDAIHSGSLLNVNYIKTEVFGLEIPTAIDGVPSEILDPINTWHDKKAYQDTLLKLAGLFKNNFDGFMNYKIGNDQKLGEEIVSAGPIF
;
A
#
# COMPACT_ATOMS: atom_id res chain seq x y z
N ARG A 1 19.40 -4.43 0.75
CA ARG A 1 19.35 -2.94 0.72
C ARG A 1 19.14 -2.47 2.16
N GLY A 2 19.74 -1.34 2.56
CA GLY A 2 19.66 -0.82 3.94
C GLY A 2 18.28 -0.30 4.32
N SER A 3 18.16 0.25 5.54
CA SER A 3 16.95 0.92 6.04
C SER A 3 16.47 2.02 5.07
N PRO A 4 15.15 2.18 4.85
CA PRO A 4 14.59 3.33 4.12
C PRO A 4 14.76 4.64 4.91
N ASN A 5 14.97 4.55 6.22
CA ASN A 5 15.13 5.67 7.13
C ASN A 5 16.60 6.07 7.16
N ILE A 6 16.90 7.24 6.60
CA ILE A 6 18.24 7.83 6.55
C ILE A 6 18.35 8.82 7.70
N GLU A 7 19.35 8.62 8.57
CA GLU A 7 19.58 9.48 9.73
C GLU A 7 20.10 10.86 9.30
N MET A 8 19.72 11.88 10.07
CA MET A 8 20.13 13.26 9.90
C MET A 8 20.25 13.92 11.28
N ASP A 9 21.21 14.83 11.44
CA ASP A 9 21.36 15.60 12.67
C ASP A 9 20.31 16.71 12.80
N GLU A 10 20.08 17.15 14.06
CA GLU A 10 19.09 18.20 14.33
C GLU A 10 19.47 19.54 13.71
N HIS A 11 20.76 19.86 13.62
CA HIS A 11 21.22 21.13 13.05
C HIS A 11 20.81 21.26 11.57
N THR A 12 21.04 20.21 10.79
CA THR A 12 20.67 20.11 9.37
C THR A 12 19.16 20.22 9.20
N PHE A 13 18.38 19.53 10.05
CA PHE A 13 16.93 19.68 10.07
C PHE A 13 16.50 21.13 10.28
N LEU A 14 17.11 21.81 11.27
CA LEU A 14 16.78 23.20 11.58
C LEU A 14 17.13 24.15 10.43
N VAL A 15 18.25 23.93 9.72
CA VAL A 15 18.62 24.69 8.52
C VAL A 15 17.55 24.53 7.43
N ASN A 16 17.12 23.31 7.14
CA ASN A 16 16.07 23.07 6.13
C ASN A 16 14.71 23.64 6.57
N ARG A 17 14.37 23.51 7.85
CA ARG A 17 13.16 24.10 8.43
C ARG A 17 13.16 25.62 8.30
N GLU A 18 14.25 26.29 8.67
CA GLU A 18 14.38 27.75 8.57
C GLU A 18 14.22 28.20 7.11
N ARG A 19 14.89 27.53 6.16
CA ARG A 19 14.70 27.79 4.72
C ARG A 19 13.25 27.65 4.26
N ALA A 20 12.56 26.60 4.69
CA ALA A 20 11.17 26.38 4.33
C ALA A 20 10.25 27.46 4.90
N VAL A 21 10.44 27.82 6.17
CA VAL A 21 9.66 28.87 6.85
C VAL A 21 9.92 30.24 6.25
N ASP A 22 11.18 30.59 5.95
CA ASP A 22 11.54 31.85 5.30
C ASP A 22 10.91 31.96 3.91
N TYR A 23 10.97 30.88 3.12
CA TYR A 23 10.30 30.84 1.83
C TYR A 23 8.79 31.05 1.97
N LEU A 24 8.13 30.32 2.88
CA LEU A 24 6.68 30.45 3.09
C LEU A 24 6.30 31.86 3.56
N ASN A 25 7.09 32.48 4.46
CA ASN A 25 6.88 33.86 4.92
C ASN A 25 7.14 34.91 3.83
N SER A 26 7.91 34.58 2.80
CA SER A 26 8.15 35.47 1.66
C SER A 26 6.98 35.49 0.66
N LEU A 27 6.05 34.55 0.75
CA LEU A 27 4.90 34.46 -0.14
C LEU A 27 3.82 35.46 0.27
N GLU A 28 3.13 36.02 -0.72
CA GLU A 28 1.97 36.90 -0.48
C GLU A 28 0.81 36.15 0.19
N LYS A 29 0.70 34.84 -0.09
CA LYS A 29 -0.33 33.95 0.46
C LYS A 29 0.27 32.60 0.81
N VAL A 30 -0.16 32.08 1.95
CA VAL A 30 0.08 30.70 2.39
C VAL A 30 -1.26 30.04 2.69
N TYR A 31 -1.34 28.74 2.47
CA TYR A 31 -2.55 27.96 2.71
C TYR A 31 -2.33 27.06 3.91
N VAL A 32 -3.23 27.16 4.89
CA VAL A 32 -3.19 26.35 6.12
C VAL A 32 -4.48 25.56 6.21
N ASN A 33 -4.39 24.25 6.46
CA ASN A 33 -5.53 23.45 6.86
C ASN A 33 -5.20 22.60 8.09
N ASP A 34 -6.17 22.53 8.99
CA ASP A 34 -6.17 21.70 10.18
C ASP A 34 -7.07 20.50 9.90
N GLN A 35 -6.54 19.29 10.08
CA GLN A 35 -7.21 18.05 9.70
C GLN A 35 -6.90 16.93 10.71
N PHE A 36 -7.62 15.82 10.61
CA PHE A 36 -7.34 14.61 11.37
C PHE A 36 -6.78 13.49 10.48
N LEU A 37 -6.00 12.61 11.09
CA LEU A 37 -5.72 11.26 10.61
C LEU A 37 -6.40 10.24 11.52
N ASN A 38 -6.69 9.07 10.97
CA ASN A 38 -7.30 7.92 11.63
C ASN A 38 -8.76 8.15 12.03
N TRP A 39 -9.68 7.41 11.42
CA TRP A 39 -11.12 7.53 11.71
C TRP A 39 -11.53 7.01 13.09
N ASP A 40 -10.68 6.23 13.77
CA ASP A 40 -10.89 5.81 15.15
C ASP A 40 -10.74 7.02 16.11
N PRO A 41 -11.82 7.51 16.75
CA PRO A 41 -11.79 8.72 17.56
C PRO A 41 -10.79 8.65 18.74
N GLU A 42 -10.55 7.47 19.32
CA GLU A 42 -9.62 7.29 20.43
C GLU A 42 -8.15 7.40 20.01
N HIS A 43 -7.89 7.29 18.71
CA HIS A 43 -6.55 7.22 18.14
C HIS A 43 -6.34 8.21 17.00
N ARG A 44 -7.19 9.25 16.92
CA ARG A 44 -7.02 10.39 16.01
C ARG A 44 -5.69 11.10 16.26
N ILE A 45 -5.12 11.63 15.18
CA ILE A 45 -3.94 12.51 15.22
C ILE A 45 -4.32 13.83 14.56
N LYS A 46 -4.09 14.95 15.24
CA LYS A 46 -4.29 16.30 14.70
C LYS A 46 -3.11 16.70 13.85
N VAL A 47 -3.34 17.05 12.60
CA VAL A 47 -2.30 17.50 11.68
C VAL A 47 -2.60 18.89 11.15
N ARG A 48 -1.56 19.72 11.09
CA ARG A 48 -1.61 21.03 10.42
C ARG A 48 -0.74 20.98 9.17
N ILE A 49 -1.29 21.34 8.02
CA ILE A 49 -0.52 21.44 6.78
C ILE A 49 -0.43 22.90 6.39
N VAL A 50 0.80 23.39 6.29
CA VAL A 50 1.14 24.71 5.76
C VAL A 50 1.75 24.50 4.38
N SER A 51 1.16 25.10 3.34
CA SER A 51 1.60 24.88 1.96
C SER A 51 1.67 26.16 1.14
N ALA A 52 2.64 26.20 0.23
CA ALA A 52 2.84 27.29 -0.71
C ALA A 52 1.79 27.35 -1.83
N ARG A 53 1.21 26.19 -2.22
CA ARG A 53 0.30 26.08 -3.37
C ARG A 53 -1.12 25.71 -2.94
N ALA A 54 -2.12 26.39 -3.50
CA ALA A 54 -3.53 26.11 -3.23
C ALA A 54 -3.91 24.64 -3.47
N TYR A 55 -3.39 24.03 -4.54
CA TYR A 55 -3.72 22.64 -4.88
C TYR A 55 -3.17 21.64 -3.86
N HIS A 56 -2.04 21.93 -3.20
CA HIS A 56 -1.50 21.08 -2.12
C HIS A 56 -2.43 21.12 -0.89
N SER A 57 -2.98 22.30 -0.58
CA SER A 57 -4.00 22.42 0.46
C SER A 57 -5.28 21.67 0.10
N LEU A 58 -5.78 21.80 -1.15
CA LEU A 58 -6.95 21.03 -1.62
C LEU A 58 -6.67 19.52 -1.61
N PHE A 59 -5.48 19.09 -2.02
CA PHE A 59 -5.06 17.70 -1.96
C PHE A 59 -5.14 17.17 -0.53
N MET A 60 -4.56 17.86 0.46
CA MET A 60 -4.62 17.41 1.85
C MET A 60 -6.01 17.51 2.46
N HIS A 61 -6.85 18.44 2.01
CA HIS A 61 -8.27 18.51 2.36
C HIS A 61 -9.09 17.33 1.82
N ASN A 62 -8.65 16.73 0.71
CA ASN A 62 -9.22 15.49 0.18
C ASN A 62 -8.65 14.26 0.90
N MET A 63 -7.33 14.24 1.19
CA MET A 63 -6.65 13.05 1.70
C MET A 63 -6.71 12.88 3.22
N CYS A 64 -6.91 13.95 3.99
CA CYS A 64 -7.11 13.86 5.44
C CYS A 64 -8.61 13.94 5.81
N ILE A 65 -8.90 13.61 7.06
CA ILE A 65 -10.25 13.66 7.60
C ILE A 65 -10.56 15.11 7.98
N ARG A 66 -11.63 15.65 7.39
CA ARG A 66 -12.06 17.02 7.61
C ARG A 66 -12.72 17.15 8.99
N PRO A 67 -12.23 18.06 9.84
CA PRO A 67 -12.91 18.37 11.09
C PRO A 67 -14.25 19.06 10.82
N THR A 68 -15.21 18.93 11.74
CA THR A 68 -16.41 19.78 11.74
C THR A 68 -16.04 21.23 12.10
N PRO A 69 -16.92 22.22 11.85
CA PRO A 69 -16.69 23.58 12.30
C PRO A 69 -16.38 23.69 13.81
N GLU A 70 -17.08 22.93 14.65
CA GLU A 70 -16.86 22.89 16.10
C GLU A 70 -15.50 22.27 16.44
N GLU A 71 -15.13 21.17 15.79
CA GLU A 71 -13.80 20.55 15.97
C GLU A 71 -12.65 21.48 15.51
N LEU A 72 -12.90 22.38 14.55
CA LEU A 72 -11.93 23.40 14.13
C LEU A 72 -11.78 24.51 15.19
N GLU A 73 -12.88 24.98 15.77
CA GLU A 73 -12.85 25.97 16.85
C GLU A 73 -12.10 25.42 18.08
N GLU A 74 -12.26 24.12 18.36
CA GLU A 74 -11.60 23.42 19.48
C GLU A 74 -10.28 22.73 19.10
N PHE A 75 -9.78 22.92 17.87
CA PHE A 75 -8.65 22.14 17.34
C PHE A 75 -7.38 22.27 18.20
N GLY A 76 -7.14 23.47 18.73
CA GLY A 76 -6.00 23.76 19.60
C GLY A 76 -4.65 23.53 18.92
N THR A 77 -3.71 22.91 19.64
CA THR A 77 -2.37 22.63 19.10
C THR A 77 -2.37 21.32 18.29
N PRO A 78 -1.83 21.31 17.04
CA PRO A 78 -1.70 20.10 16.26
C PRO A 78 -0.71 19.12 16.90
N ASP A 79 -0.94 17.82 16.72
CA ASP A 79 0.02 16.79 17.11
C ASP A 79 1.22 16.73 16.17
N PHE A 80 1.06 17.14 14.91
CA PHE A 80 2.13 17.17 13.91
C PHE A 80 1.90 18.26 12.87
N THR A 81 2.97 18.89 12.37
CA THR A 81 2.88 19.97 11.37
C THR A 81 3.73 19.68 10.14
N ILE A 82 3.16 19.85 8.95
CA ILE A 82 3.90 19.82 7.69
C ILE A 82 4.13 21.24 7.20
N TYR A 83 5.37 21.55 6.83
CA TYR A 83 5.75 22.74 6.08
C TYR A 83 6.11 22.33 4.65
N ASN A 84 5.14 22.45 3.75
CA ASN A 84 5.34 22.18 2.33
C ASN A 84 5.79 23.45 1.59
N ALA A 85 7.11 23.61 1.56
CA ALA A 85 7.84 24.60 0.78
C ALA A 85 8.39 23.99 -0.52
N GLY A 86 7.71 22.98 -1.08
CA GLY A 86 8.20 22.14 -2.17
C GLY A 86 8.60 22.86 -3.47
N GLN A 87 8.11 24.08 -3.69
CA GLN A 87 8.54 24.94 -4.79
C GLN A 87 9.94 25.53 -4.62
N PHE A 88 10.46 25.54 -3.39
CA PHE A 88 11.77 26.06 -3.05
C PHE A 88 12.78 24.92 -2.82
N PRO A 89 13.96 24.94 -3.45
CA PRO A 89 14.92 23.84 -3.35
C PRO A 89 15.63 23.83 -1.98
N CYS A 90 15.96 22.62 -1.52
CA CYS A 90 16.93 22.48 -0.44
C CYS A 90 18.33 22.86 -0.94
N ASN A 91 19.22 23.21 -0.01
CA ASN A 91 20.61 23.49 -0.36
C ASN A 91 21.39 22.17 -0.43
N ARG A 92 21.76 21.75 -1.65
CA ARG A 92 22.53 20.52 -1.88
C ARG A 92 23.90 20.46 -1.21
N TYR A 93 24.41 21.60 -0.72
CA TYR A 93 25.68 21.68 0.00
C TYR A 93 25.52 21.60 1.53
N THR A 94 24.29 21.59 2.04
CA THR A 94 24.04 21.28 3.45
C THR A 94 24.39 19.81 3.70
N HIS A 95 24.93 19.49 4.88
CA HIS A 95 25.25 18.14 5.29
C HIS A 95 24.03 17.19 5.12
N TYR A 96 24.28 15.90 4.85
CA TYR A 96 23.27 14.88 4.49
C TYR A 96 22.50 15.07 3.17
N MET A 97 22.52 16.25 2.54
CA MET A 97 21.79 16.46 1.28
C MET A 97 22.50 15.82 0.10
N THR A 98 21.73 15.14 -0.75
CA THR A 98 22.23 14.46 -1.96
C THR A 98 21.68 15.07 -3.26
N SER A 99 20.69 15.95 -3.16
CA SER A 99 20.03 16.61 -4.29
C SER A 99 19.50 17.99 -3.88
N SER A 100 18.72 18.65 -4.74
CA SER A 100 17.96 19.86 -4.41
C SER A 100 16.61 19.57 -3.73
N THR A 101 16.31 18.30 -3.47
CA THR A 101 15.06 17.82 -2.85
C THR A 101 15.36 17.27 -1.45
N SER A 102 14.53 17.63 -0.47
CA SER A 102 14.58 17.09 0.89
C SER A 102 13.18 16.86 1.44
N ILE A 103 12.98 15.73 2.10
CA ILE A 103 11.77 15.39 2.83
C ILE A 103 12.20 14.93 4.21
N ASP A 104 12.11 15.84 5.18
CA ASP A 104 12.69 15.64 6.50
C ASP A 104 11.59 15.46 7.53
N VAL A 105 11.70 14.47 8.41
CA VAL A 105 10.76 14.23 9.52
C VAL A 105 11.51 14.32 10.83
N ASN A 106 11.07 15.19 11.73
CA ASN A 106 11.58 15.29 13.10
C ASN A 106 10.48 14.89 14.09
N LEU A 107 10.63 13.71 14.70
CA LEU A 107 9.64 13.14 15.62
C LEU A 107 9.59 13.85 16.98
N THR A 108 10.69 14.45 17.43
CA THR A 108 10.75 15.23 18.69
C THR A 108 10.02 16.55 18.53
N ARG A 109 10.28 17.25 17.42
CA ARG A 109 9.64 18.52 17.10
C ARG A 109 8.22 18.35 16.55
N LYS A 110 7.89 17.14 16.10
CA LYS A 110 6.62 16.79 15.46
C LYS A 110 6.37 17.61 14.18
N GLU A 111 7.43 17.73 13.38
CA GLU A 111 7.44 18.55 12.17
C GLU A 111 7.94 17.73 10.98
N MET A 112 7.41 18.04 9.80
CA MET A 112 7.89 17.55 8.51
C MET A 112 8.17 18.73 7.58
N ILE A 113 9.31 18.70 6.90
CA ILE A 113 9.76 19.74 5.98
C ILE A 113 9.87 19.15 4.58
N ILE A 114 9.23 19.80 3.60
CA ILE A 114 9.31 19.40 2.19
C ILE A 114 9.91 20.56 1.39
N LEU A 115 11.01 20.27 0.70
CA LEU A 115 11.74 21.21 -0.17
C LEU A 115 12.07 20.54 -1.50
N GLY A 116 11.99 21.29 -2.59
CA GLY A 116 12.47 20.89 -3.92
C GLY A 116 11.70 19.75 -4.58
N THR A 117 10.46 19.49 -4.16
CA THR A 117 9.53 18.57 -4.82
C THR A 117 8.12 19.10 -4.69
N GLN A 118 7.35 19.02 -5.78
CA GLN A 118 5.95 19.42 -5.78
C GLN A 118 5.02 18.20 -5.82
N TYR A 119 5.54 16.98 -5.77
CA TYR A 119 4.71 15.79 -5.77
C TYR A 119 3.84 15.72 -4.51
N ALA A 120 2.52 15.74 -4.66
CA ALA A 120 1.61 15.81 -3.51
C ALA A 120 1.68 14.56 -2.61
N GLY A 121 2.04 13.42 -3.19
CA GLY A 121 2.21 12.15 -2.48
C GLY A 121 3.23 12.19 -1.34
N GLU A 122 4.19 13.13 -1.36
CA GLU A 122 5.15 13.30 -0.26
C GLU A 122 4.45 13.65 1.06
N MET A 123 3.47 14.56 1.03
CA MET A 123 2.71 14.92 2.24
C MET A 123 1.92 13.73 2.79
N LYS A 124 1.23 12.99 1.90
CA LYS A 124 0.47 11.79 2.25
C LYS A 124 1.39 10.74 2.89
N LYS A 125 2.46 10.35 2.20
CA LYS A 125 3.34 9.26 2.64
C LYS A 125 4.24 9.64 3.81
N GLY A 126 4.54 10.93 4.01
CA GLY A 126 5.15 11.43 5.23
C GLY A 126 4.27 11.23 6.46
N LEU A 127 2.98 11.58 6.37
CA LEU A 127 2.01 11.30 7.44
C LEU A 127 1.81 9.80 7.66
N PHE A 128 1.80 9.01 6.60
CA PHE A 128 1.73 7.56 6.74
C PHE A 128 2.95 6.97 7.47
N SER A 129 4.15 7.46 7.16
CA SER A 129 5.37 7.07 7.86
C SER A 129 5.32 7.45 9.34
N LEU A 130 4.77 8.64 9.66
CA LEU A 130 4.47 9.03 11.04
C LEU A 130 3.51 8.04 11.72
N MET A 131 2.45 7.59 11.04
CA MET A 131 1.53 6.59 11.57
C MET A 131 2.21 5.23 11.79
N HIS A 132 3.10 4.81 10.89
CA HIS A 132 3.95 3.63 11.07
C HIS A 132 4.92 3.74 12.27
N TYR A 133 5.18 4.93 12.79
CA TYR A 133 5.92 5.14 14.04
C TYR A 133 5.01 5.23 15.26
N LEU A 134 3.98 6.09 15.23
CA LEU A 134 3.13 6.38 16.38
C LEU A 134 2.24 5.20 16.76
N MET A 135 1.64 4.53 15.78
CA MET A 135 0.66 3.47 16.03
C MET A 135 1.30 2.25 16.69
N PRO A 136 2.44 1.71 16.21
CA PRO A 136 3.09 0.59 16.88
C PRO A 136 3.63 0.92 18.28
N LYS A 137 3.90 2.20 18.59
CA LYS A 137 4.23 2.62 19.98
C LYS A 137 3.01 2.55 20.91
N ARG A 138 1.81 2.61 20.35
CA ARG A 138 0.52 2.44 21.06
C ARG A 138 -0.03 1.02 20.94
N ASN A 139 0.78 0.05 20.46
CA ASN A 139 0.36 -1.32 20.17
C ASN A 139 -0.76 -1.44 19.11
N ILE A 140 -0.86 -0.46 18.21
CA ILE A 140 -1.79 -0.44 17.09
C ILE A 140 -1.00 -0.77 15.82
N LEU A 141 -1.48 -1.73 15.04
CA LEU A 141 -0.83 -2.14 13.81
C LEU A 141 -1.20 -1.18 12.67
N SER A 142 -0.24 -0.43 12.14
CA SER A 142 -0.42 0.37 10.92
C SER A 142 -0.02 -0.43 9.68
N LEU A 143 -0.82 -0.34 8.61
CA LEU A 143 -0.83 -1.23 7.46
C LEU A 143 -0.91 -0.44 6.15
N HIS A 144 -0.12 -0.86 5.15
CA HIS A 144 -0.28 -0.40 3.77
C HIS A 144 -1.18 -1.39 3.02
N SER A 145 -2.48 -1.12 3.05
CA SER A 145 -3.51 -2.05 2.59
C SER A 145 -4.71 -1.33 1.99
N GLY A 146 -5.42 -1.96 1.07
CA GLY A 146 -6.83 -1.65 0.83
C GLY A 146 -7.68 -2.38 1.88
N CYS A 147 -8.86 -1.86 2.20
CA CYS A 147 -9.77 -2.48 3.14
C CYS A 147 -11.22 -2.30 2.71
N ASN A 148 -11.99 -3.39 2.74
CA ASN A 148 -13.43 -3.35 2.55
C ASN A 148 -14.16 -4.28 3.52
N MET A 149 -15.47 -4.07 3.63
CA MET A 149 -16.34 -4.76 4.55
C MET A 149 -17.60 -5.26 3.82
N GLY A 150 -17.93 -6.54 3.95
CA GLY A 150 -19.18 -7.07 3.42
C GLY A 150 -20.38 -6.55 4.21
N LYS A 151 -21.58 -6.74 3.66
CA LYS A 151 -22.83 -6.28 4.29
C LYS A 151 -23.07 -6.90 5.67
N ASN A 152 -22.48 -8.06 5.93
CA ASN A 152 -22.57 -8.78 7.20
C ASN A 152 -21.42 -8.45 8.17
N GLY A 153 -20.57 -7.48 7.84
CA GLY A 153 -19.46 -7.03 8.70
C GLY A 153 -18.17 -7.84 8.54
N ASP A 154 -18.07 -8.74 7.56
CA ASP A 154 -16.85 -9.47 7.25
C ASP A 154 -15.81 -8.53 6.60
N VAL A 155 -14.67 -8.32 7.25
CA VAL A 155 -13.64 -7.37 6.81
C VAL A 155 -12.49 -8.09 6.11
N ALA A 156 -12.02 -7.53 5.00
CA ALA A 156 -10.86 -8.01 4.24
C ALA A 156 -9.82 -6.91 4.05
N LEU A 157 -8.56 -7.24 4.34
CA LEU A 157 -7.38 -6.41 4.10
C LEU A 157 -6.65 -6.91 2.86
N PHE A 158 -6.30 -6.00 1.95
CA PHE A 158 -5.62 -6.29 0.69
C PHE A 158 -4.25 -5.63 0.69
N PHE A 159 -3.18 -6.41 0.81
CA PHE A 159 -1.80 -5.94 0.76
C PHE A 159 -1.26 -6.07 -0.65
N GLY A 160 -0.55 -5.05 -1.13
CA GLY A 160 0.00 -5.09 -2.48
C GLY A 160 0.68 -3.79 -2.86
N LEU A 161 1.73 -3.89 -3.68
CA LEU A 161 2.38 -2.72 -4.26
C LEU A 161 1.50 -2.08 -5.34
N SER A 162 1.95 -0.93 -5.84
CA SER A 162 1.29 -0.26 -6.96
C SER A 162 1.16 -1.22 -8.15
N GLY A 163 -0.02 -1.26 -8.78
CA GLY A 163 -0.29 -2.09 -9.96
C GLY A 163 -0.63 -3.57 -9.68
N THR A 164 -0.63 -4.04 -8.43
CA THR A 164 -0.99 -5.44 -8.10
C THR A 164 -2.50 -5.68 -7.98
N GLY A 165 -3.33 -4.64 -8.14
CA GLY A 165 -4.80 -4.72 -8.09
C GLY A 165 -5.42 -4.36 -6.74
N LYS A 166 -4.65 -3.80 -5.79
CA LYS A 166 -5.14 -3.39 -4.46
C LYS A 166 -6.41 -2.54 -4.51
N THR A 167 -6.35 -1.38 -5.16
CA THR A 167 -7.49 -0.44 -5.32
C THR A 167 -8.64 -1.07 -6.08
N THR A 168 -8.36 -1.80 -7.17
CA THR A 168 -9.37 -2.43 -8.02
C THR A 168 -10.14 -3.56 -7.30
N LEU A 169 -9.48 -4.29 -6.39
CA LEU A 169 -10.07 -5.38 -5.61
C LEU A 169 -10.71 -4.92 -4.29
N SER A 170 -10.21 -3.82 -3.69
CA SER A 170 -10.85 -3.21 -2.51
C SER A 170 -12.14 -2.48 -2.88
N THR A 171 -12.19 -1.86 -4.06
CA THR A 171 -13.38 -1.13 -4.58
C THR A 171 -14.33 -2.09 -5.29
N ASP A 172 -14.97 -2.95 -4.50
CA ASP A 172 -16.02 -3.85 -4.96
C ASP A 172 -17.41 -3.25 -4.67
N HIS A 173 -18.23 -3.08 -5.71
CA HIS A 173 -19.60 -2.59 -5.62
C HIS A 173 -20.50 -3.34 -4.61
N ASN A 174 -20.20 -4.61 -4.29
CA ASN A 174 -20.98 -5.40 -3.34
C ASN A 174 -20.56 -5.22 -1.88
N ARG A 175 -19.48 -4.49 -1.63
CA ARG A 175 -18.85 -4.31 -0.31
C ARG A 175 -18.69 -2.84 -0.01
N TYR A 176 -18.66 -2.50 1.27
CA TYR A 176 -18.38 -1.14 1.70
C TYR A 176 -16.88 -0.88 1.70
N LEU A 177 -16.43 0.16 0.99
CA LEU A 177 -15.02 0.58 1.03
C LEU A 177 -14.73 1.23 2.39
N ILE A 178 -13.67 0.77 3.07
CA ILE A 178 -13.15 1.43 4.28
C ILE A 178 -12.05 2.42 3.89
N GLY A 179 -11.14 2.02 3.02
CA GLY A 179 -10.10 2.87 2.42
C GLY A 179 -9.28 2.07 1.41
N ASP A 180 -8.55 2.73 0.52
CA ASP A 180 -7.85 2.07 -0.57
C ASP A 180 -6.36 1.83 -0.30
N ASP A 181 -5.75 2.46 0.72
CA ASP A 181 -4.29 2.47 0.83
C ASP A 181 -3.70 2.36 2.26
N GLU A 182 -4.27 3.01 3.27
CA GLU A 182 -3.63 3.15 4.60
C GLU A 182 -4.60 2.88 5.77
N HIS A 183 -4.32 1.87 6.60
CA HIS A 183 -5.19 1.47 7.72
C HIS A 183 -4.44 1.26 9.03
N CYS A 184 -5.21 1.32 10.12
CA CYS A 184 -4.81 0.86 11.45
C CYS A 184 -5.66 -0.34 11.87
N TRP A 185 -5.09 -1.26 12.64
CA TRP A 185 -5.81 -2.34 13.31
C TRP A 185 -5.55 -2.27 14.82
N SER A 186 -6.49 -1.66 15.54
CA SER A 186 -6.48 -1.50 17.01
C SER A 186 -7.17 -2.67 17.72
N GLU A 187 -7.39 -2.61 19.03
CA GLU A 187 -8.26 -3.56 19.75
C GLU A 187 -9.74 -3.43 19.40
N ASN A 188 -10.15 -2.31 18.78
CA ASN A 188 -11.56 -2.04 18.46
C ASN A 188 -11.94 -2.49 17.04
N GLY A 189 -10.97 -2.63 16.13
CA GLY A 189 -11.25 -2.96 14.74
C GLY A 189 -10.20 -2.44 13.77
N VAL A 190 -10.61 -2.26 12.52
CA VAL A 190 -9.83 -1.63 11.47
C VAL A 190 -10.35 -0.23 11.21
N SER A 191 -9.48 0.75 11.06
CA SER A 191 -9.83 2.13 10.72
C SER A 191 -8.98 2.64 9.56
N ASN A 192 -9.57 3.43 8.68
CA ASN A 192 -8.82 4.15 7.65
C ASN A 192 -8.01 5.28 8.30
N ILE A 193 -6.79 5.51 7.82
CA ILE A 193 -5.96 6.64 8.22
C ILE A 193 -6.40 7.92 7.49
N GLU A 194 -6.89 7.77 6.26
CA GLU A 194 -7.14 8.84 5.29
C GLU A 194 -8.61 9.27 5.24
N GLY A 195 -8.87 10.46 4.71
CA GLY A 195 -10.22 10.97 4.39
C GLY A 195 -10.57 10.92 2.89
N GLY A 196 -9.73 10.31 2.06
CA GLY A 196 -9.92 10.21 0.62
C GLY A 196 -9.10 9.11 -0.04
N CYS A 197 -9.15 9.07 -1.37
CA CYS A 197 -8.36 8.15 -2.19
C CYS A 197 -7.43 8.93 -3.12
N TYR A 198 -6.27 8.36 -3.41
CA TYR A 198 -5.27 8.91 -4.34
C TYR A 198 -4.98 7.92 -5.47
N ALA A 199 -5.99 7.70 -6.29
CA ALA A 199 -6.02 6.65 -7.32
C ALA A 199 -5.07 6.95 -8.48
N LYS A 200 -4.52 5.89 -9.08
CA LYS A 200 -3.79 5.97 -10.35
C LYS A 200 -4.81 6.10 -11.48
N CYS A 201 -4.55 6.97 -12.45
CA CYS A 201 -5.50 7.27 -13.52
C CYS A 201 -5.02 6.84 -14.92
N VAL A 202 -3.81 6.30 -15.03
CA VAL A 202 -3.31 5.79 -16.31
C VAL A 202 -4.22 4.68 -16.83
N ASP A 203 -4.62 4.79 -18.10
CA ASP A 203 -5.54 3.88 -18.78
C ASP A 203 -6.91 3.72 -18.08
N LEU A 204 -7.30 4.67 -17.23
CA LEU A 204 -8.60 4.68 -16.54
C LEU A 204 -9.74 4.74 -17.57
N SER A 205 -10.71 3.83 -17.42
CA SER A 205 -11.92 3.85 -18.23
C SER A 205 -13.16 3.58 -17.38
N LYS A 206 -14.26 4.22 -17.76
CA LYS A 206 -15.56 4.08 -17.09
C LYS A 206 -16.04 2.63 -17.03
N ASP A 207 -15.78 1.84 -18.08
CA ASP A 207 -16.25 0.45 -18.15
C ASP A 207 -15.51 -0.48 -17.19
N LYS A 208 -14.22 -0.19 -16.93
CA LYS A 208 -13.38 -1.03 -16.05
C LYS A 208 -13.50 -0.62 -14.60
N GLU A 209 -13.54 0.69 -14.33
CA GLU A 209 -13.47 1.26 -12.98
C GLU A 209 -14.49 2.42 -12.81
N PRO A 210 -15.80 2.12 -12.87
CA PRO A 210 -16.85 3.14 -12.90
C PRO A 210 -16.87 4.02 -11.64
N ASP A 211 -16.58 3.46 -10.46
CA ASP A 211 -16.63 4.20 -9.20
C ASP A 211 -15.50 5.25 -9.12
N ILE A 212 -14.29 4.89 -9.54
CA ILE A 212 -13.15 5.82 -9.63
C ILE A 212 -13.42 6.88 -10.70
N TRP A 213 -13.93 6.48 -11.86
CA TRP A 213 -14.31 7.40 -12.93
C TRP A 213 -15.34 8.43 -12.45
N ASN A 214 -16.41 7.98 -11.80
CA ASN A 214 -17.48 8.86 -11.32
C ASN A 214 -17.06 9.72 -10.11
N ALA A 215 -16.00 9.33 -9.40
CA ALA A 215 -15.40 10.16 -8.37
C ALA A 215 -14.67 11.38 -8.95
N ILE A 216 -14.21 11.33 -10.21
CA ILE A 216 -13.56 12.46 -10.87
C ILE A 216 -14.62 13.52 -11.26
N LYS A 217 -14.81 14.47 -10.36
CA LYS A 217 -15.72 15.63 -10.50
C LYS A 217 -15.17 16.83 -9.74
N PHE A 218 -15.85 17.98 -9.79
CA PHE A 218 -15.44 19.19 -9.06
C PHE A 218 -15.06 18.88 -7.61
N GLY A 219 -13.90 19.37 -7.16
CA GLY A 219 -13.28 19.01 -5.89
C GLY A 219 -12.14 18.00 -6.01
N THR A 220 -12.10 17.20 -7.08
CA THR A 220 -11.00 16.28 -7.38
C THR A 220 -9.77 17.03 -7.88
N VAL A 221 -8.59 16.61 -7.41
CA VAL A 221 -7.30 17.06 -7.97
C VAL A 221 -6.79 15.99 -8.92
N LEU A 222 -6.63 16.34 -10.20
CA LEU A 222 -5.90 15.53 -11.16
C LEU A 222 -4.45 15.99 -11.21
N GLU A 223 -3.51 15.07 -11.06
CA GLU A 223 -2.07 15.37 -11.04
C GLU A 223 -1.37 14.70 -12.23
N ASN A 224 -0.65 15.50 -13.01
CA ASN A 224 0.13 15.11 -14.18
C ASN A 224 -0.66 14.46 -15.34
N VAL A 225 -1.98 14.64 -15.39
CA VAL A 225 -2.79 14.21 -16.55
C VAL A 225 -2.64 15.19 -17.71
N VAL A 226 -2.80 14.69 -18.93
CA VAL A 226 -2.91 15.51 -20.15
C VAL A 226 -4.39 15.64 -20.51
N PHE A 227 -4.80 16.80 -21.00
CA PHE A 227 -6.18 17.06 -21.41
C PHE A 227 -6.21 17.94 -22.65
N ASP A 228 -7.28 17.84 -23.44
CA ASP A 228 -7.49 18.68 -24.60
C ASP A 228 -7.82 20.12 -24.17
N GLU A 229 -7.09 21.11 -24.68
CA GLU A 229 -7.23 22.51 -24.24
C GLU A 229 -8.61 23.12 -24.61
N HIS A 230 -9.26 22.60 -25.64
CA HIS A 230 -10.55 23.09 -26.14
C HIS A 230 -11.73 22.38 -25.48
N THR A 231 -11.77 21.04 -25.50
CA THR A 231 -12.88 20.25 -24.92
C THR A 231 -12.76 20.10 -23.41
N ARG A 232 -11.54 20.22 -22.87
CA ARG A 232 -11.19 19.93 -21.47
C ARG A 232 -11.34 18.46 -21.08
N ASP A 233 -11.48 17.58 -22.06
CA ASP A 233 -11.49 16.13 -21.82
C ASP A 233 -10.08 15.65 -21.47
N VAL A 234 -9.99 14.83 -20.44
CA VAL A 234 -8.73 14.25 -19.98
C VAL A 234 -8.43 13.01 -20.83
N ASP A 235 -7.22 12.93 -21.37
CA ASP A 235 -6.70 11.72 -22.00
C ASP A 235 -5.96 10.88 -20.96
N PHE A 236 -6.67 9.92 -20.38
CA PHE A 236 -6.10 9.00 -19.39
C PHE A 236 -5.11 7.99 -19.99
N SER A 237 -5.03 7.86 -21.32
CA SER A 237 -4.07 6.99 -22.00
C SER A 237 -2.73 7.68 -22.27
N ASP A 238 -2.68 9.01 -22.18
CA ASP A 238 -1.46 9.79 -22.39
C ASP A 238 -0.50 9.66 -21.19
N LYS A 239 0.71 9.18 -21.48
CA LYS A 239 1.80 8.92 -20.53
C LYS A 239 3.01 9.83 -20.75
N SER A 240 2.89 10.85 -21.60
CA SER A 240 3.98 11.73 -22.03
C SER A 240 4.61 12.51 -20.87
N VAL A 241 3.83 12.85 -19.84
CA VAL A 241 4.35 13.45 -18.60
C VAL A 241 4.89 12.37 -17.67
N THR A 242 4.09 11.34 -17.40
CA THR A 242 4.44 10.21 -16.52
C THR A 242 3.40 9.10 -16.64
N GLU A 243 3.80 7.85 -16.37
CA GLU A 243 2.84 6.77 -16.13
C GLU A 243 2.14 6.87 -14.76
N ASN A 244 2.62 7.71 -13.85
CA ASN A 244 2.08 7.89 -12.51
C ASN A 244 1.07 9.05 -12.44
N THR A 245 0.16 9.14 -13.42
CA THR A 245 -0.96 10.09 -13.38
C THR A 245 -1.94 9.72 -12.26
N ARG A 246 -2.53 10.72 -11.60
CA ARG A 246 -3.30 10.51 -10.36
C ARG A 246 -4.56 11.35 -10.26
N ALA A 247 -5.51 10.87 -9.47
CA ALA A 247 -6.68 11.60 -9.00
C ALA A 247 -6.78 11.51 -7.47
N ALA A 248 -6.81 12.66 -6.79
CA ALA A 248 -7.08 12.76 -5.36
C ALA A 248 -8.49 13.30 -5.13
N TYR A 249 -9.35 12.49 -4.54
CA TYR A 249 -10.74 12.83 -4.25
C TYR A 249 -11.14 12.40 -2.84
N PRO A 250 -12.09 13.11 -2.22
CA PRO A 250 -12.56 12.77 -0.87
C PRO A 250 -13.35 11.45 -0.88
N ILE A 251 -13.32 10.72 0.23
CA ILE A 251 -13.87 9.35 0.31
C ILE A 251 -15.39 9.32 0.04
N GLU A 252 -16.09 10.41 0.32
CA GLU A 252 -17.51 10.63 0.04
C GLU A 252 -17.87 10.56 -1.45
N TYR A 253 -16.88 10.64 -2.34
CA TYR A 253 -17.13 10.52 -3.77
C TYR A 253 -17.30 9.06 -4.21
N ILE A 254 -16.93 8.10 -3.37
CA ILE A 254 -17.17 6.68 -3.58
C ILE A 254 -18.55 6.32 -2.97
N PRO A 255 -19.55 5.93 -3.77
CA PRO A 255 -20.93 5.76 -3.28
C PRO A 255 -21.10 4.70 -2.17
N ASN A 256 -20.30 3.65 -2.21
CA ASN A 256 -20.30 2.54 -1.25
C ASN A 256 -19.23 2.71 -0.16
N ALA A 257 -18.64 3.89 0.03
CA ALA A 257 -17.75 4.12 1.17
C ALA A 257 -18.52 4.01 2.50
N ARG A 258 -17.91 3.36 3.49
CA ARG A 258 -18.42 3.36 4.86
C ARG A 258 -17.99 4.66 5.54
N ILE A 259 -18.95 5.43 6.04
CA ILE A 259 -18.70 6.63 6.86
C ILE A 259 -19.39 6.47 8.21
N PRO A 260 -18.68 6.58 9.34
CA PRO A 260 -17.22 6.75 9.47
C PRO A 260 -16.45 5.52 8.93
N CYS A 261 -15.22 5.74 8.43
CA CYS A 261 -14.39 4.69 7.82
C CYS A 261 -13.72 3.77 8.87
N VAL A 262 -14.55 3.15 9.71
CA VAL A 262 -14.19 2.17 10.72
C VAL A 262 -14.95 0.87 10.47
N ALA A 263 -14.33 -0.26 10.80
CA ALA A 263 -14.88 -1.59 10.61
C ALA A 263 -14.46 -2.53 11.75
N PRO A 264 -15.18 -3.65 11.95
CA PRO A 264 -14.76 -4.70 12.87
C PRO A 264 -13.40 -5.34 12.48
N HIS A 265 -12.96 -6.31 13.27
CA HIS A 265 -11.72 -7.03 12.98
C HIS A 265 -11.74 -7.76 11.64
N ALA A 266 -10.61 -7.71 10.92
CA ALA A 266 -10.45 -8.43 9.66
C ALA A 266 -10.59 -9.95 9.85
N LYS A 267 -11.29 -10.57 8.90
CA LYS A 267 -11.43 -12.03 8.77
C LYS A 267 -10.52 -12.59 7.68
N ASN A 268 -10.15 -11.76 6.71
CA ASN A 268 -9.27 -12.14 5.61
C ASN A 268 -8.11 -11.14 5.49
N VAL A 269 -6.89 -11.68 5.42
CA VAL A 269 -5.65 -10.95 5.12
C VAL A 269 -5.15 -11.47 3.77
N ILE A 270 -5.23 -10.66 2.73
CA ILE A 270 -4.99 -11.06 1.35
C ILE A 270 -3.71 -10.36 0.86
N LEU A 271 -2.69 -11.15 0.57
CA LEU A 271 -1.41 -10.70 0.04
C LEU A 271 -1.44 -10.82 -1.49
N LEU A 272 -1.45 -9.70 -2.20
CA LEU A 272 -1.48 -9.64 -3.66
C LEU A 272 -0.05 -9.64 -4.21
N ALA A 273 0.26 -10.61 -5.07
CA ALA A 273 1.52 -10.68 -5.79
C ALA A 273 1.25 -10.61 -7.29
N CYS A 274 1.87 -9.66 -8.00
CA CYS A 274 1.86 -9.65 -9.46
C CYS A 274 3.05 -10.51 -9.95
N ASP A 275 2.90 -11.83 -9.98
CA ASP A 275 4.00 -12.74 -10.34
C ASP A 275 4.20 -12.80 -11.86
N ALA A 276 5.19 -12.08 -12.38
CA ALA A 276 5.56 -12.12 -13.79
C ALA A 276 6.43 -13.34 -14.17
N PHE A 277 6.87 -14.14 -13.19
CA PHE A 277 7.54 -15.42 -13.46
C PHE A 277 6.54 -16.52 -13.82
N GLY A 278 5.28 -16.39 -13.39
CA GLY A 278 4.18 -17.27 -13.77
C GLY A 278 4.16 -18.61 -13.02
N VAL A 279 4.76 -18.65 -11.83
CA VAL A 279 4.96 -19.88 -11.04
C VAL A 279 4.15 -19.91 -9.75
N LEU A 280 3.66 -18.76 -9.27
CA LEU A 280 2.78 -18.73 -8.10
C LEU A 280 1.34 -19.14 -8.45
N PRO A 281 0.68 -19.95 -7.59
CA PRO A 281 -0.73 -20.29 -7.74
C PRO A 281 -1.64 -19.06 -7.79
N PRO A 282 -2.79 -19.11 -8.50
CA PRO A 282 -3.77 -18.03 -8.47
C PRO A 282 -4.23 -17.67 -7.06
N VAL A 283 -4.34 -18.66 -6.18
CA VAL A 283 -4.62 -18.48 -4.76
C VAL A 283 -3.99 -19.58 -3.91
N SER A 284 -3.52 -19.21 -2.73
CA SER A 284 -3.07 -20.14 -1.71
C SER A 284 -3.58 -19.72 -0.34
N LYS A 285 -4.00 -20.70 0.47
CA LYS A 285 -4.24 -20.50 1.90
C LYS A 285 -2.88 -20.55 2.61
N LEU A 286 -2.65 -19.58 3.49
CA LEU A 286 -1.38 -19.47 4.20
C LEU A 286 -1.55 -19.88 5.66
N SER A 287 -0.56 -20.60 6.18
CA SER A 287 -0.36 -20.68 7.63
C SER A 287 0.02 -19.31 8.20
N LEU A 288 0.00 -19.17 9.53
CA LEU A 288 0.41 -17.94 10.20
C LEU A 288 1.89 -17.60 9.89
N ALA A 289 2.76 -18.62 9.95
CA ALA A 289 4.17 -18.49 9.62
C ALA A 289 4.41 -18.11 8.16
N GLN A 290 3.68 -18.72 7.21
CA GLN A 290 3.75 -18.35 5.80
C GLN A 290 3.22 -16.93 5.56
N THR A 291 2.16 -16.52 6.28
CA THR A 291 1.63 -15.15 6.20
C THR A 291 2.71 -14.14 6.61
N MET A 292 3.40 -14.39 7.73
CA MET A 292 4.52 -13.54 8.15
C MET A 292 5.67 -13.55 7.14
N TYR A 293 6.06 -14.72 6.62
CA TYR A 293 7.14 -14.86 5.64
C TYR A 293 6.86 -14.05 4.36
N HIS A 294 5.67 -14.23 3.77
CA HIS A 294 5.27 -13.52 2.57
C HIS A 294 5.00 -12.04 2.82
N PHE A 295 4.52 -11.65 4.02
CA PHE A 295 4.34 -10.26 4.40
C PHE A 295 5.68 -9.52 4.55
N ILE A 296 6.67 -10.12 5.22
CA ILE A 296 8.04 -9.57 5.31
C ILE A 296 8.71 -9.55 3.94
N SER A 297 8.48 -10.56 3.10
CA SER A 297 9.03 -10.59 1.75
C SER A 297 8.43 -9.47 0.89
N GLY A 298 7.10 -9.29 0.94
CA GLY A 298 6.39 -8.27 0.17
C GLY A 298 6.68 -8.36 -1.33
N TYR A 299 6.58 -9.58 -1.87
CA TYR A 299 6.95 -9.89 -3.24
C TYR A 299 5.94 -9.38 -4.27
N THR A 300 6.45 -8.80 -5.34
CA THR A 300 5.79 -8.61 -6.63
C THR A 300 6.83 -8.69 -7.74
N ALA A 301 6.42 -8.71 -9.01
CA ALA A 301 7.34 -8.52 -10.13
C ALA A 301 7.07 -7.20 -10.87
N LEU A 302 8.15 -6.58 -11.33
CA LEU A 302 8.11 -5.54 -12.35
C LEU A 302 8.09 -6.20 -13.73
N VAL A 303 7.35 -5.59 -14.64
CA VAL A 303 7.11 -6.13 -15.98
C VAL A 303 7.96 -5.35 -16.98
N ALA A 304 8.41 -5.99 -18.06
CA ALA A 304 9.13 -5.30 -19.12
C ALA A 304 8.26 -4.18 -19.72
N GLY A 305 8.85 -2.99 -19.89
CA GLY A 305 8.17 -1.82 -20.46
C GLY A 305 7.40 -0.91 -19.49
N THR A 306 7.33 -1.23 -18.19
CA THR A 306 6.73 -0.33 -17.18
C THR A 306 7.74 0.59 -16.47
N GLU A 307 9.04 0.34 -16.65
CA GLU A 307 10.13 1.20 -16.19
C GLU A 307 11.27 1.20 -17.22
N ASP A 308 11.98 2.32 -17.34
CA ASP A 308 13.04 2.50 -18.32
C ASP A 308 14.18 1.48 -18.09
N GLY A 309 14.52 0.72 -19.12
CA GLY A 309 15.59 -0.29 -19.08
C GLY A 309 15.21 -1.72 -18.65
N ILE A 310 13.96 -2.01 -18.27
CA ILE A 310 13.54 -3.38 -17.92
C ILE A 310 13.12 -4.18 -19.18
N LYS A 311 13.92 -5.20 -19.54
CA LYS A 311 13.68 -6.09 -20.70
C LYS A 311 13.12 -7.47 -20.35
N GLU A 312 13.30 -7.92 -19.11
CA GLU A 312 12.82 -9.20 -18.58
C GLU A 312 12.15 -8.97 -17.21
N PRO A 313 11.24 -9.87 -16.77
CA PRO A 313 10.66 -9.81 -15.42
C PRO A 313 11.72 -9.68 -14.32
N GLN A 314 11.53 -8.69 -13.45
CA GLN A 314 12.38 -8.51 -12.27
C GLN A 314 11.56 -8.69 -11.00
N ALA A 315 12.02 -9.56 -10.11
CA ALA A 315 11.43 -9.69 -8.78
C ALA A 315 11.74 -8.44 -7.96
N THR A 316 10.70 -7.92 -7.33
CA THR A 316 10.77 -6.77 -6.41
C THR A 316 10.23 -7.20 -5.06
N PHE A 317 11.01 -6.95 -4.02
CA PHE A 317 10.65 -7.24 -2.64
C PHE A 317 10.55 -5.92 -1.89
N SER A 318 9.39 -5.67 -1.31
CA SER A 318 9.11 -4.47 -0.52
C SER A 318 8.48 -4.91 0.79
N ALA A 319 9.31 -5.06 1.81
CA ALA A 319 8.89 -5.56 3.11
C ALA A 319 7.60 -4.91 3.64
N CYS A 320 6.71 -5.73 4.20
CA CYS A 320 5.38 -5.35 4.66
C CYS A 320 4.50 -4.73 3.56
N PHE A 321 4.83 -4.98 2.29
CA PHE A 321 4.27 -4.31 1.11
C PHE A 321 4.38 -2.78 1.16
N GLY A 322 5.29 -2.22 1.96
CA GLY A 322 5.35 -0.79 2.26
C GLY A 322 6.73 -0.35 2.73
N ALA A 323 7.81 -0.98 2.25
CA ALA A 323 9.16 -0.79 2.76
C ALA A 323 9.62 0.67 2.75
N ALA A 324 9.10 1.51 1.86
CA ALA A 324 9.47 2.92 1.80
C ALA A 324 8.94 3.76 2.96
N PHE A 325 7.96 3.25 3.72
CA PHE A 325 7.20 4.03 4.73
C PHE A 325 7.34 3.48 6.14
N ILE A 326 7.93 2.30 6.31
CA ILE A 326 8.08 1.67 7.62
C ILE A 326 9.21 2.32 8.43
N MET A 327 8.91 2.63 9.69
CA MET A 327 9.84 3.28 10.62
C MET A 327 10.49 2.32 11.62
N MET A 328 10.08 1.04 11.59
CA MET A 328 10.60 -0.02 12.45
C MET A 328 10.98 -1.24 11.61
N HIS A 329 11.69 -2.20 12.21
CA HIS A 329 12.06 -3.41 11.49
C HIS A 329 10.80 -4.21 11.04
N PRO A 330 10.77 -4.74 9.79
CA PRO A 330 9.62 -5.49 9.26
C PRO A 330 9.06 -6.57 10.16
N THR A 331 9.93 -7.32 10.85
CA THR A 331 9.53 -8.39 11.78
C THR A 331 8.57 -7.88 12.87
N LYS A 332 8.71 -6.62 13.32
CA LYS A 332 7.80 -6.05 14.32
C LYS A 332 6.37 -5.96 13.79
N TYR A 333 6.18 -5.46 12.57
CA TYR A 333 4.87 -5.39 11.94
C TYR A 333 4.31 -6.79 11.66
N ALA A 334 5.15 -7.74 11.23
CA ALA A 334 4.74 -9.12 11.01
C ALA A 334 4.28 -9.82 12.30
N ALA A 335 4.98 -9.62 13.41
CA ALA A 335 4.59 -10.17 14.70
C ALA A 335 3.24 -9.59 15.18
N MET A 336 3.06 -8.28 15.06
CA MET A 336 1.78 -7.63 15.38
C MET A 336 0.63 -8.12 14.48
N LEU A 337 0.89 -8.33 13.18
CA LEU A 337 -0.08 -8.90 12.25
C LEU A 337 -0.49 -10.30 12.69
N ALA A 338 0.50 -11.15 13.01
CA ALA A 338 0.24 -12.52 13.45
C ALA A 338 -0.57 -12.56 14.76
N GLU A 339 -0.25 -11.71 15.74
CA GLU A 339 -1.02 -11.59 16.99
C GLU A 339 -2.48 -11.21 16.72
N LYS A 340 -2.72 -10.20 15.88
CA LYS A 340 -4.08 -9.77 15.50
C LYS A 340 -4.84 -10.89 14.78
N MET A 341 -4.19 -11.56 13.82
CA MET A 341 -4.81 -12.66 13.09
C MET A 341 -5.18 -13.83 14.00
N GLN A 342 -4.27 -14.24 14.90
CA GLN A 342 -4.52 -15.32 15.85
C GLN A 342 -5.65 -14.97 16.82
N LYS A 343 -5.64 -13.76 17.39
CA LYS A 343 -6.65 -13.29 18.35
C LYS A 343 -8.05 -13.22 17.75
N HIS A 344 -8.17 -12.84 16.47
CA HIS A 344 -9.46 -12.57 15.83
C HIS A 344 -9.90 -13.65 14.83
N GLY A 345 -9.10 -14.71 14.67
CA GLY A 345 -9.36 -15.84 13.78
C GLY A 345 -9.33 -15.44 12.30
N ALA A 346 -8.42 -14.55 11.92
CA ALA A 346 -8.27 -14.12 10.53
C ALA A 346 -7.44 -15.14 9.73
N THR A 347 -7.81 -15.35 8.46
CA THR A 347 -7.11 -16.26 7.54
C THR A 347 -6.22 -15.48 6.58
N GLY A 348 -4.99 -15.96 6.39
CA GLY A 348 -4.04 -15.42 5.42
C GLY A 348 -4.19 -16.07 4.04
N TRP A 349 -4.10 -15.27 2.99
CA TRP A 349 -4.22 -15.69 1.60
C TRP A 349 -3.10 -15.06 0.77
N LEU A 350 -2.51 -15.82 -0.14
CA LEU A 350 -1.65 -15.29 -1.21
C LEU A 350 -2.42 -15.40 -2.52
N VAL A 351 -2.58 -14.28 -3.23
CA VAL A 351 -3.33 -14.22 -4.50
C VAL A 351 -2.41 -13.69 -5.58
N ASN A 352 -2.20 -14.50 -6.63
CA ASN A 352 -1.44 -14.09 -7.80
C ASN A 352 -2.34 -13.30 -8.77
N THR A 353 -2.00 -12.03 -9.00
CA THR A 353 -2.66 -11.13 -9.97
C THR A 353 -1.80 -10.85 -11.21
N GLY A 354 -0.69 -11.57 -11.32
CA GLY A 354 0.26 -11.55 -12.43
C GLY A 354 -0.05 -12.60 -13.48
N TRP A 355 0.94 -13.43 -13.82
CA TRP A 355 0.93 -14.36 -14.94
C TRP A 355 0.75 -15.82 -14.53
N SER A 356 0.33 -16.64 -15.48
CA SER A 356 0.28 -18.10 -15.41
C SER A 356 0.53 -18.71 -16.80
N GLY A 357 0.88 -19.99 -16.86
CA GLY A 357 1.16 -20.73 -18.10
C GLY A 357 2.49 -20.39 -18.78
N GLY A 358 3.37 -19.67 -18.07
CA GLY A 358 4.65 -19.18 -18.57
C GLY A 358 5.02 -17.87 -17.89
N SER A 359 6.30 -17.50 -17.96
CA SER A 359 6.74 -16.16 -17.58
C SER A 359 6.20 -15.10 -18.54
N TYR A 360 6.31 -13.82 -18.19
CA TYR A 360 5.96 -12.73 -19.10
C TYR A 360 6.63 -12.92 -20.48
N GLY A 361 5.84 -12.77 -21.54
CA GLY A 361 6.26 -13.00 -22.92
C GLY A 361 5.90 -14.39 -23.47
N SER A 362 5.75 -15.41 -22.61
CA SER A 362 5.28 -16.75 -23.02
C SER A 362 3.96 -17.15 -22.39
N GLY A 363 3.70 -16.72 -21.15
CA GLY A 363 2.45 -16.93 -20.43
C GLY A 363 1.43 -15.81 -20.61
N ASN A 364 0.28 -15.96 -19.95
CA ASN A 364 -0.80 -14.99 -19.98
C ASN A 364 -1.07 -14.42 -18.59
N ARG A 365 -1.46 -13.14 -18.52
CA ARG A 365 -1.94 -12.55 -17.28
C ARG A 365 -3.20 -13.27 -16.81
N ILE A 366 -3.29 -13.60 -15.52
CA ILE A 366 -4.49 -14.21 -14.93
C ILE A 366 -5.67 -13.27 -15.18
N LYS A 367 -6.74 -13.82 -15.75
CA LYS A 367 -7.93 -13.03 -16.10
C LYS A 367 -8.53 -12.43 -14.83
N LEU A 368 -8.80 -11.12 -14.84
CA LEU A 368 -9.40 -10.41 -13.70
C LEU A 368 -10.72 -11.07 -13.24
N ALA A 369 -11.50 -11.63 -14.16
CA ALA A 369 -12.72 -12.37 -13.83
C ALA A 369 -12.46 -13.60 -12.92
N TYR A 370 -11.33 -14.31 -13.11
CA TYR A 370 -10.95 -15.41 -12.23
C TYR A 370 -10.48 -14.91 -10.88
N THR A 371 -9.67 -13.85 -10.85
CA THR A 371 -9.25 -13.20 -9.60
C THR A 371 -10.47 -12.73 -8.79
N ARG A 372 -11.47 -12.11 -9.42
CA ARG A 372 -12.70 -11.69 -8.71
C ARG A 372 -13.45 -12.89 -8.12
N LYS A 373 -13.63 -13.98 -8.87
CA LYS A 373 -14.25 -15.21 -8.33
C LYS A 373 -13.46 -15.81 -7.15
N ILE A 374 -12.12 -15.76 -7.20
CA ILE A 374 -11.27 -16.17 -6.08
C ILE A 374 -11.54 -15.29 -4.85
N ILE A 375 -11.58 -13.97 -5.03
CA ILE A 375 -11.87 -13.02 -3.94
C ILE A 375 -13.29 -13.25 -3.37
N ASP A 376 -14.28 -13.50 -4.22
CA ASP A 376 -15.65 -13.85 -3.80
C ASP A 376 -15.69 -15.17 -3.01
N ALA A 377 -14.89 -16.15 -3.42
CA ALA A 377 -14.74 -17.42 -2.72
C ALA A 377 -14.07 -17.25 -1.33
N ILE A 378 -13.10 -16.34 -1.22
CA ILE A 378 -12.50 -15.93 0.07
C ILE A 378 -13.55 -15.26 0.95
N HIS A 379 -14.27 -14.26 0.44
CA HIS A 379 -15.26 -13.49 1.20
C HIS A 379 -16.42 -14.36 1.68
N SER A 380 -16.93 -15.26 0.84
CA SER A 380 -18.00 -16.19 1.20
C SER A 380 -17.57 -17.25 2.23
N GLY A 381 -16.27 -17.41 2.47
CA GLY A 381 -15.72 -18.49 3.30
C GLY A 381 -15.77 -19.86 2.64
N SER A 382 -16.19 -19.98 1.38
CA SER A 382 -16.25 -21.25 0.65
C SER A 382 -14.88 -21.93 0.59
N LEU A 383 -13.79 -21.17 0.41
CA LEU A 383 -12.43 -21.70 0.43
C LEU A 383 -12.00 -22.27 1.79
N LEU A 384 -12.66 -21.94 2.89
CA LEU A 384 -12.29 -22.53 4.19
C LEU A 384 -12.58 -24.03 4.27
N ASN A 385 -13.49 -24.54 3.43
CA ASN A 385 -14.06 -25.89 3.52
C ASN A 385 -13.74 -26.79 2.32
N VAL A 386 -12.81 -26.40 1.44
CA VAL A 386 -12.40 -27.20 0.28
C VAL A 386 -11.20 -28.09 0.58
N ASN A 387 -10.95 -29.06 -0.29
CA ASN A 387 -9.73 -29.85 -0.24
C ASN A 387 -8.55 -29.02 -0.77
N TYR A 388 -7.40 -29.21 -0.12
CA TYR A 388 -6.16 -28.54 -0.44
C TYR A 388 -5.06 -29.55 -0.77
N ILE A 389 -4.19 -29.19 -1.70
CA ILE A 389 -2.92 -29.87 -1.95
C ILE A 389 -1.77 -28.91 -1.68
N LYS A 390 -0.60 -29.43 -1.32
CA LYS A 390 0.60 -28.61 -1.03
C LYS A 390 1.53 -28.58 -2.22
N THR A 391 2.03 -27.39 -2.55
CA THR A 391 3.11 -27.24 -3.54
C THR A 391 4.44 -27.74 -2.97
N GLU A 392 5.30 -28.31 -3.83
CA GLU A 392 6.54 -28.96 -3.37
C GLU A 392 7.57 -27.96 -2.82
N VAL A 393 7.80 -26.85 -3.53
CA VAL A 393 8.88 -25.90 -3.19
C VAL A 393 8.45 -24.89 -2.12
N PHE A 394 7.28 -24.27 -2.25
CA PHE A 394 6.83 -23.25 -1.31
C PHE A 394 5.92 -23.78 -0.19
N GLY A 395 5.51 -25.05 -0.25
CA GLY A 395 4.59 -25.63 0.73
C GLY A 395 3.22 -24.93 0.80
N LEU A 396 2.81 -24.24 -0.28
CA LEU A 396 1.57 -23.47 -0.33
C LEU A 396 0.37 -24.40 -0.45
N GLU A 397 -0.68 -24.15 0.33
CA GLU A 397 -1.94 -24.89 0.22
C GLU A 397 -2.79 -24.30 -0.90
N ILE A 398 -2.92 -25.02 -2.01
CA ILE A 398 -3.75 -24.63 -3.16
C ILE A 398 -5.07 -25.43 -3.18
N PRO A 399 -6.21 -24.78 -3.45
CA PRO A 399 -7.51 -25.47 -3.49
C PRO A 399 -7.60 -26.36 -4.72
N THR A 400 -8.28 -27.51 -4.61
CA THR A 400 -8.44 -28.44 -5.76
C THR A 400 -9.47 -27.96 -6.78
N ALA A 401 -10.42 -27.12 -6.37
CA ALA A 401 -11.45 -26.53 -7.23
C ALA A 401 -11.98 -25.23 -6.63
N ILE A 402 -12.38 -24.31 -7.51
CA ILE A 402 -13.11 -23.09 -7.17
C ILE A 402 -14.20 -22.91 -8.22
N ASP A 403 -15.44 -22.67 -7.79
CA ASP A 403 -16.54 -22.53 -8.74
C ASP A 403 -16.27 -21.41 -9.75
N GLY A 404 -16.46 -21.75 -11.03
CA GLY A 404 -16.26 -20.81 -12.13
C GLY A 404 -14.81 -20.40 -12.43
N VAL A 405 -13.80 -21.05 -11.83
CA VAL A 405 -12.38 -20.95 -12.18
C VAL A 405 -11.91 -22.32 -12.69
N PRO A 406 -11.26 -22.42 -13.87
CA PRO A 406 -10.77 -23.70 -14.38
C PRO A 406 -9.77 -24.36 -13.41
N SER A 407 -10.04 -25.59 -12.97
CA SER A 407 -9.16 -26.28 -11.98
C SER A 407 -7.71 -26.42 -12.46
N GLU A 408 -7.48 -26.51 -13.77
CA GLU A 408 -6.15 -26.58 -14.36
C GLU A 408 -5.26 -25.39 -14.00
N ILE A 409 -5.81 -24.19 -13.79
CA ILE A 409 -5.01 -23.00 -13.47
C ILE A 409 -4.59 -22.94 -11.99
N LEU A 410 -5.26 -23.69 -11.12
CA LEU A 410 -5.06 -23.63 -9.67
C LEU A 410 -3.69 -24.19 -9.26
N ASP A 411 -3.21 -25.18 -10.01
CA ASP A 411 -1.83 -25.68 -9.93
C ASP A 411 -1.03 -25.19 -11.15
N PRO A 412 -0.16 -24.18 -11.00
CA PRO A 412 0.55 -23.55 -12.11
C PRO A 412 1.30 -24.53 -13.01
N ILE A 413 1.81 -25.65 -12.48
CA ILE A 413 2.53 -26.61 -13.32
C ILE A 413 1.67 -27.08 -14.49
N ASN A 414 0.35 -27.21 -14.31
CA ASN A 414 -0.57 -27.72 -15.32
C ASN A 414 -0.71 -26.79 -16.53
N THR A 415 -0.56 -25.48 -16.35
CA THR A 415 -0.71 -24.50 -17.43
C THR A 415 0.56 -24.29 -18.24
N TRP A 416 1.72 -24.74 -17.75
CA TRP A 416 2.97 -24.67 -18.50
C TRP A 416 3.08 -25.79 -19.52
N HIS A 417 3.42 -25.45 -20.77
CA HIS A 417 3.71 -26.43 -21.82
C HIS A 417 5.00 -27.20 -21.52
N ASP A 418 6.06 -26.48 -21.14
CA ASP A 418 7.35 -27.06 -20.72
C ASP A 418 7.42 -27.14 -19.19
N LYS A 419 7.23 -28.36 -18.65
CA LYS A 419 7.26 -28.62 -17.21
C LYS A 419 8.64 -28.42 -16.59
N LYS A 420 9.71 -28.61 -17.38
CA LYS A 420 11.08 -28.37 -16.91
C LYS A 420 11.34 -26.88 -16.78
N ALA A 421 10.92 -26.09 -17.78
CA ALA A 421 11.02 -24.62 -17.70
C ALA A 421 10.23 -24.06 -16.50
N TYR A 422 9.07 -24.63 -16.16
CA TYR A 422 8.35 -24.31 -14.94
C TYR A 422 9.20 -24.58 -13.69
N GLN A 423 9.75 -25.79 -13.57
CA GLN A 423 10.58 -26.18 -12.41
C GLN A 423 11.82 -25.28 -12.26
N ASP A 424 12.55 -25.03 -13.34
CA ASP A 424 13.73 -24.17 -13.33
C ASP A 424 13.38 -22.73 -12.89
N THR A 425 12.24 -22.21 -13.36
CA THR A 425 11.74 -20.87 -12.99
C THR A 425 11.25 -20.83 -11.54
N LEU A 426 10.59 -21.89 -11.06
CA LEU A 426 10.12 -22.02 -9.69
C LEU A 426 11.30 -22.00 -8.71
N LEU A 427 12.35 -22.78 -8.99
CA LEU A 427 13.57 -22.82 -8.18
C LEU A 427 14.33 -21.48 -8.22
N LYS A 428 14.36 -20.82 -9.39
CA LYS A 428 14.93 -19.47 -9.51
C LYS A 428 14.19 -18.48 -8.61
N LEU A 429 12.86 -18.43 -8.66
CA LEU A 429 12.07 -17.53 -7.81
C LEU A 429 12.26 -17.86 -6.33
N ALA A 430 12.25 -19.15 -5.98
CA ALA A 430 12.47 -19.61 -4.62
C ALA A 430 13.85 -19.18 -4.07
N GLY A 431 14.89 -19.20 -4.90
CA GLY A 431 16.21 -18.65 -4.58
C GLY A 431 16.19 -17.15 -4.33
N LEU A 432 15.43 -16.38 -5.12
CA LEU A 432 15.26 -14.94 -4.91
C LEU A 432 14.57 -14.62 -3.57
N PHE A 433 13.54 -15.40 -3.21
CA PHE A 433 12.89 -15.28 -1.90
C PHE A 433 13.86 -15.52 -0.75
N LYS A 434 14.66 -16.60 -0.82
CA LYS A 434 15.65 -16.94 0.22
C LYS A 434 16.71 -15.86 0.38
N ASN A 435 17.30 -15.42 -0.74
CA ASN A 435 18.31 -14.35 -0.75
C ASN A 435 17.76 -13.03 -0.21
N ASN A 436 16.50 -12.69 -0.50
CA ASN A 436 15.85 -11.52 0.07
C ASN A 436 15.66 -11.69 1.58
N PHE A 437 15.26 -12.87 2.03
CA PHE A 437 14.94 -13.11 3.44
C PHE A 437 16.17 -13.13 4.36
N ASP A 438 17.35 -13.51 3.84
CA ASP A 438 18.61 -13.50 4.59
C ASP A 438 18.90 -12.14 5.26
N GLY A 439 18.45 -11.04 4.64
CA GLY A 439 18.60 -9.68 5.19
C GLY A 439 17.81 -9.42 6.48
N PHE A 440 16.82 -10.24 6.82
CA PHE A 440 15.96 -10.07 8.00
C PHE A 440 16.30 -11.01 9.16
N MET A 441 17.18 -12.01 8.96
CA MET A 441 17.45 -13.07 9.93
C MET A 441 18.17 -12.61 11.21
N ASN A 442 18.88 -11.47 11.16
CA ASN A 442 19.66 -10.97 12.29
C ASN A 442 18.84 -10.17 13.32
N TYR A 443 17.56 -9.90 13.06
CA TYR A 443 16.73 -9.09 13.94
C TYR A 443 15.98 -9.95 14.98
N LYS A 444 16.07 -9.58 16.26
CA LYS A 444 15.39 -10.27 17.36
C LYS A 444 14.24 -9.41 17.89
N ILE A 445 13.08 -10.04 18.15
CA ILE A 445 11.99 -9.42 18.90
C ILE A 445 12.08 -9.91 20.34
N GLY A 446 12.45 -9.01 21.26
CA GLY A 446 12.74 -9.40 22.64
C GLY A 446 13.97 -10.30 22.74
N ASN A 447 13.93 -11.28 23.64
CA ASN A 447 15.07 -12.16 23.95
C ASN A 447 15.02 -13.53 23.22
N ASP A 448 13.96 -13.86 22.48
CA ASP A 448 13.74 -15.20 21.89
C ASP A 448 13.89 -15.17 20.35
N GLN A 449 14.60 -16.16 19.79
CA GLN A 449 14.83 -16.33 18.34
C GLN A 449 13.77 -17.18 17.65
N LYS A 450 12.90 -17.88 18.41
CA LYS A 450 11.94 -18.85 17.87
C LYS A 450 11.04 -18.30 16.76
N LEU A 451 10.54 -17.07 16.90
CA LEU A 451 9.66 -16.48 15.89
C LEU A 451 10.39 -16.28 14.55
N GLY A 452 11.67 -15.91 14.58
CA GLY A 452 12.48 -15.79 13.38
C GLY A 452 12.69 -17.14 12.70
N GLU A 453 13.02 -18.18 13.48
CA GLU A 453 13.19 -19.55 12.99
C GLU A 453 11.89 -20.12 12.39
N GLU A 454 10.75 -19.89 13.05
CA GLU A 454 9.43 -20.30 12.56
C GLU A 454 9.12 -19.64 11.22
N ILE A 455 9.35 -18.33 11.08
CA ILE A 455 9.11 -17.61 9.83
C ILE A 455 10.04 -18.15 8.72
N VAL A 456 11.34 -18.36 9.00
CA VAL A 456 12.29 -18.89 8.02
C VAL A 456 11.89 -20.30 7.56
N SER A 457 11.42 -21.14 8.48
CA SER A 457 10.95 -22.50 8.16
C SER A 457 9.70 -22.53 7.27
N ALA A 458 8.97 -21.42 7.20
CA ALA A 458 7.80 -21.25 6.34
C ALA A 458 8.13 -20.70 4.95
N GLY A 459 9.40 -20.42 4.66
CA GLY A 459 9.88 -20.07 3.33
C GLY A 459 9.98 -21.28 2.38
N PRO A 460 10.46 -21.07 1.14
CA PRO A 460 10.63 -22.15 0.20
C PRO A 460 11.74 -23.13 0.61
N ILE A 461 11.52 -24.41 0.33
CA ILE A 461 12.38 -25.55 0.64
C ILE A 461 12.76 -26.25 -0.66
N PHE A 462 14.05 -26.28 -1.00
CA PHE A 462 14.58 -26.96 -2.19
C PHE A 462 16.10 -27.12 -2.11
#